data_AF-A0A352DZ00-F1
#
_entry.id   AF-A0A352DZ00-F1
#
_cell.length_a   1.000
_cell.length_b   1.000
_cell.length_c   1.000
_cell.angle_alpha   90.00
_cell.angle_beta   90.00
_cell.angle_gamma   90.00
#
_symmetry.space_group_name_H-M   'P 1'
#
loop_
_entity.id
_entity.type
_entity.pdbx_description
1 polymer ?
#
loop_
_entity_poly.entity_id
_entity_poly.type
_entity_poly.pdbx_seq_one_letter_code
_entity_poly.pdbx_strand_id
1 'polypeptide(L)'
;AAAQMLSAANALAAEGESLAASHPPAAIDRYRQAAAIAGQFQRRIWENGVRADGSMVASPLAASASTAAEQWAFVGARAAATPGPELLPGGGMERIEELASTGWRHFSHGTTGVETTVEISYTRPAEGAGCLRVAANPVDPAAAPAAIETPPVWVTTPPLAVPTGKLVEITARIRVAAPITASVDGLLVFDSLGGPALAERVGPTGDWRRLVLQRVATADAEPLVVTFALSGLGAAEIDAVSVRVLERPGAMTLVAAPTGPRESPPSATGSFPGPADLIAQPQPPAPPPTRPAPGVANAPGSSPWPGRTLEWPRLVPWTSPNAPPPGPGGGTIDPFKRARSAPTD
;
A
#
# COMPACT_ATOMS: atom_id res chain seq x y z
N ALA A 1 -10.16 -22.69 15.27
CA ALA A 1 -8.86 -22.84 14.60
C ALA A 1 -7.75 -22.00 15.25
N ALA A 2 -7.63 -20.68 15.01
CA ALA A 2 -6.49 -19.89 15.51
C ALA A 2 -6.40 -19.79 17.06
N ALA A 3 -7.53 -19.55 17.73
CA ALA A 3 -7.60 -19.53 19.20
C ALA A 3 -7.22 -20.87 19.85
N GLN A 4 -7.53 -22.00 19.17
CA GLN A 4 -7.15 -23.33 19.65
C GLN A 4 -5.63 -23.55 19.55
N MET A 5 -4.97 -23.04 18.51
CA MET A 5 -3.51 -23.11 18.39
C MET A 5 -2.82 -22.35 19.52
N LEU A 6 -3.28 -21.12 19.81
CA LEU A 6 -2.71 -20.32 20.90
C LEU A 6 -2.95 -20.96 22.27
N SER A 7 -4.15 -21.50 22.51
CA SER A 7 -4.45 -22.25 23.73
C SER A 7 -3.55 -23.48 23.89
N ALA A 8 -3.35 -24.25 22.83
CA ALA A 8 -2.46 -25.42 22.84
C ALA A 8 -0.98 -25.04 23.08
N ALA A 9 -0.49 -23.96 22.47
CA ALA A 9 0.85 -23.47 22.70
C ALA A 9 1.05 -23.03 24.16
N ASN A 10 0.09 -22.31 24.74
CA ASN A 10 0.13 -21.88 26.14
C ASN A 10 0.09 -23.06 27.11
N ALA A 11 -0.74 -24.07 26.84
CA ALA A 11 -0.80 -25.29 27.65
C ALA A 11 0.54 -26.02 27.66
N LEU A 12 1.16 -26.22 26.49
CA LEU A 12 2.49 -26.85 26.38
C LEU A 12 3.59 -26.03 27.05
N ALA A 13 3.54 -24.70 26.96
CA ALA A 13 4.49 -23.84 27.65
C ALA A 13 4.36 -23.96 29.18
N ALA A 14 3.12 -24.00 29.70
CA ALA A 14 2.86 -24.19 31.12
C ALA A 14 3.29 -25.59 31.61
N GLU A 15 3.06 -26.64 30.80
CA GLU A 15 3.58 -27.98 31.07
C GLU A 15 5.12 -27.99 31.11
N GLY A 16 5.78 -27.32 30.15
CA GLY A 16 7.24 -27.16 30.13
C GLY A 16 7.77 -26.50 31.40
N GLU A 17 7.12 -25.42 31.86
CA GLU A 17 7.47 -24.71 33.09
C GLU A 17 7.40 -25.63 34.32
N SER A 18 6.33 -26.43 34.43
CA SER A 18 6.16 -27.38 35.54
C SER A 18 7.25 -28.47 35.58
N LEU A 19 7.82 -28.81 34.41
CA LEU A 19 8.83 -29.85 34.26
C LEU A 19 10.26 -29.31 34.34
N ALA A 20 10.47 -27.99 34.23
CA ALA A 20 11.79 -27.38 34.06
C ALA A 20 12.79 -27.76 35.17
N ALA A 21 12.32 -27.80 36.43
CA ALA A 21 13.16 -28.14 37.58
C ALA A 21 13.36 -29.65 37.79
N SER A 22 12.37 -30.47 37.40
CA SER A 22 12.35 -31.90 37.72
C SER A 22 12.81 -32.80 36.56
N HIS A 23 12.47 -32.43 35.33
CA HIS A 23 12.74 -33.21 34.11
C HIS A 23 13.12 -32.27 32.95
N PRO A 24 14.34 -31.69 32.95
CA PRO A 24 14.74 -30.69 31.96
C PRO A 24 14.62 -31.13 30.50
N PRO A 25 14.96 -32.38 30.10
CA PRO A 25 14.77 -32.82 28.71
C PRO A 25 13.30 -32.79 28.26
N ALA A 26 12.38 -33.25 29.13
CA ALA A 26 10.96 -33.23 28.83
C ALA A 26 10.42 -31.79 28.74
N ALA A 27 10.90 -30.89 29.60
CA ALA A 27 10.58 -29.46 29.52
C ALA A 27 11.00 -28.84 28.18
N ILE A 28 12.22 -29.14 27.72
CA ILE A 28 12.73 -28.68 26.41
C ILE A 28 11.81 -29.16 25.26
N ASP A 29 11.39 -30.42 25.27
CA ASP A 29 10.49 -30.94 24.23
C ASP A 29 9.13 -30.25 24.24
N ARG A 30 8.58 -29.94 25.44
CA ARG A 30 7.34 -29.16 25.57
C ARG A 30 7.49 -27.74 25.05
N TYR A 31 8.59 -27.05 25.39
CA TYR A 31 8.85 -25.71 24.86
C TYR A 31 9.07 -25.70 23.34
N ARG A 32 9.73 -26.72 22.77
CA ARG A 32 9.88 -26.86 21.31
C ARG A 32 8.53 -27.03 20.61
N GLN A 33 7.66 -27.87 21.17
CA GLN A 33 6.31 -28.07 20.64
C GLN A 33 5.48 -26.79 20.75
N ALA A 34 5.54 -26.10 21.90
CA ALA A 34 4.88 -24.81 22.10
C ALA A 34 5.36 -23.76 21.07
N ALA A 35 6.67 -23.63 20.88
CA ALA A 35 7.27 -22.71 19.92
C ALA A 35 6.87 -23.03 18.47
N ALA A 36 6.82 -24.32 18.10
CA ALA A 36 6.37 -24.74 16.77
C ALA A 36 4.92 -24.34 16.50
N ILE A 37 4.01 -24.56 17.46
CA ILE A 37 2.59 -24.16 17.33
C ILE A 37 2.46 -22.63 17.29
N ALA A 38 3.19 -21.90 18.14
CA ALA A 38 3.21 -20.44 18.13
C ALA A 38 3.69 -19.87 16.79
N GLY A 39 4.73 -20.46 16.20
CA GLY A 39 5.23 -20.08 14.88
C GLY A 39 4.20 -20.30 13.76
N GLN A 40 3.48 -21.44 13.78
CA GLN A 40 2.38 -21.69 12.84
C GLN A 40 1.22 -20.70 13.02
N PHE A 41 0.89 -20.36 14.26
CA PHE A 41 -0.11 -19.34 14.56
C PHE A 41 0.30 -17.98 13.98
N GLN A 42 1.53 -17.52 14.27
CA GLN A 42 2.05 -16.25 13.77
C GLN A 42 2.04 -16.19 12.24
N ARG A 43 2.50 -17.25 11.58
CA ARG A 43 2.46 -17.37 10.11
C ARG A 43 1.03 -17.24 9.59
N ARG A 44 0.08 -17.95 10.19
CA ARG A 44 -1.33 -17.92 9.77
C ARG A 44 -1.97 -16.54 9.96
N ILE A 45 -1.69 -15.88 11.08
CA ILE A 45 -2.18 -14.53 11.38
C ILE A 45 -1.63 -13.52 10.37
N TRP A 46 -0.34 -13.63 10.04
CA TRP A 46 0.30 -12.81 9.02
C TRP A 46 -0.27 -13.07 7.62
N GLU A 47 -0.42 -14.33 7.19
CA GLU A 47 -1.00 -14.68 5.87
C GLU A 47 -2.43 -14.15 5.71
N ASN A 48 -3.23 -14.22 6.78
CA ASN A 48 -4.58 -13.67 6.78
C ASN A 48 -4.58 -12.13 6.68
N GLY A 49 -3.65 -11.44 7.37
CA GLY A 49 -3.47 -10.00 7.27
C GLY A 49 -3.07 -9.58 5.85
N VAL A 50 -2.08 -10.25 5.26
CA VAL A 50 -1.66 -10.06 3.86
C VAL A 50 -2.84 -10.24 2.91
N ARG A 51 -3.65 -11.28 3.11
CA ARG A 51 -4.86 -11.51 2.29
C ARG A 51 -5.88 -10.39 2.45
N ALA A 52 -6.06 -9.86 3.65
CA ALA A 52 -6.97 -8.74 3.90
C ALA A 52 -6.49 -7.43 3.24
N ASP A 53 -5.18 -7.21 3.16
CA ASP A 53 -4.58 -6.06 2.48
C ASP A 53 -4.48 -6.24 0.96
N GLY A 54 -4.56 -7.48 0.47
CA GLY A 54 -4.52 -7.85 -0.95
C GLY A 54 -3.11 -8.11 -1.49
N SER A 55 -2.06 -7.65 -0.80
CA SER A 55 -0.66 -7.93 -1.09
C SER A 55 0.24 -7.74 0.13
N MET A 56 1.40 -8.39 0.14
CA MET A 56 2.45 -8.21 1.15
C MET A 56 3.11 -6.83 1.11
N VAL A 57 3.06 -6.13 -0.03
CA VAL A 57 3.64 -4.79 -0.19
C VAL A 57 2.59 -3.68 -0.18
N ALA A 58 1.30 -4.07 -0.04
CA ALA A 58 0.21 -3.13 0.12
C ALA A 58 0.43 -2.23 1.35
N SER A 59 0.87 -2.83 2.47
CA SER A 59 1.22 -2.12 3.70
C SER A 59 2.61 -2.52 4.19
N PRO A 60 3.48 -1.56 4.59
CA PRO A 60 4.81 -1.89 5.13
C PRO A 60 4.73 -2.71 6.43
N LEU A 61 3.60 -2.69 7.14
CA LEU A 61 3.37 -3.51 8.33
C LEU A 61 3.27 -5.01 8.04
N ALA A 62 3.07 -5.38 6.78
CA ALA A 62 3.05 -6.78 6.35
C ALA A 62 4.46 -7.33 6.05
N ALA A 63 5.52 -6.50 6.06
CA ALA A 63 6.87 -6.95 5.70
C ALA A 63 7.55 -7.80 6.78
N SER A 64 7.10 -7.73 8.04
CA SER A 64 7.67 -8.48 9.16
C SER A 64 6.59 -9.13 10.02
N ALA A 65 6.90 -10.31 10.56
CA ALA A 65 6.04 -10.97 11.52
C ALA A 65 6.07 -10.28 12.91
N SER A 66 7.05 -9.41 13.17
CA SER A 66 7.14 -8.61 14.39
C SER A 66 6.12 -7.48 14.44
N THR A 67 5.58 -7.05 13.29
CA THR A 67 4.58 -5.98 13.15
C THR A 67 3.17 -6.52 12.97
N ALA A 68 2.94 -7.81 13.24
CA ALA A 68 1.67 -8.47 12.99
C ALA A 68 0.52 -7.87 13.83
N ALA A 69 0.78 -7.47 15.08
CA ALA A 69 -0.24 -6.85 15.93
C ALA A 69 -0.66 -5.48 15.37
N GLU A 70 0.32 -4.66 14.98
CA GLU A 70 0.12 -3.36 14.35
C GLU A 70 -0.60 -3.50 13.01
N GLN A 71 -0.24 -4.53 12.21
CA GLN A 71 -0.92 -4.84 10.96
C GLN A 71 -2.41 -5.09 11.18
N TRP A 72 -2.78 -5.89 12.18
CA TRP A 72 -4.19 -6.16 12.47
C TRP A 72 -4.94 -4.95 13.03
N ALA A 73 -4.29 -4.14 13.88
CA ALA A 73 -4.86 -2.86 14.31
C ALA A 73 -5.08 -1.92 13.12
N PHE A 74 -4.15 -1.91 12.16
CA PHE A 74 -4.24 -1.14 10.93
C PHE A 74 -5.35 -1.64 10.00
N VAL A 75 -5.50 -2.95 9.82
CA VAL A 75 -6.62 -3.56 9.07
C VAL A 75 -7.96 -3.14 9.67
N GLY A 76 -8.11 -3.19 11.00
CA GLY A 76 -9.32 -2.73 11.69
C GLY A 76 -9.57 -1.23 11.51
N ALA A 77 -8.54 -0.40 11.68
CA ALA A 77 -8.64 1.05 11.50
C ALA A 77 -9.00 1.43 10.05
N ARG A 78 -8.46 0.71 9.07
CA ARG A 78 -8.78 0.87 7.65
C ARG A 78 -10.20 0.46 7.32
N ALA A 79 -10.68 -0.67 7.86
CA ALA A 79 -12.04 -1.13 7.63
C ALA A 79 -13.10 -0.13 8.13
N ALA A 80 -12.76 0.67 9.14
CA ALA A 80 -13.59 1.75 9.64
C ALA A 80 -13.43 3.09 8.88
N ALA A 81 -12.42 3.23 8.02
CA ALA A 81 -12.14 4.47 7.32
C ALA A 81 -13.02 4.63 6.07
N THR A 82 -13.30 5.89 5.72
CA THR A 82 -14.04 6.25 4.51
C THR A 82 -13.10 6.88 3.48
N PRO A 83 -13.16 6.49 2.20
CA PRO A 83 -12.40 7.16 1.14
C PRO A 83 -12.85 8.62 1.02
N GLY A 84 -11.87 9.52 1.02
CA GLY A 84 -12.05 10.93 0.69
C GLY A 84 -12.26 11.15 -0.81
N PRO A 85 -12.21 12.42 -1.27
CA PRO A 85 -12.33 12.75 -2.69
C PRO A 85 -11.17 12.16 -3.49
N GLU A 86 -11.42 11.93 -4.78
CA GLU A 86 -10.41 11.52 -5.75
C GLU A 86 -9.36 12.62 -5.93
N LEU A 87 -8.08 12.25 -5.83
CA LEU A 87 -6.96 13.17 -6.07
C LEU A 87 -6.40 13.04 -7.48
N LEU A 88 -6.55 11.89 -8.12
CA LEU A 88 -5.91 11.60 -9.41
C LEU A 88 -6.86 11.91 -10.58
N PRO A 89 -6.56 12.93 -11.41
CA PRO A 89 -7.27 13.13 -12.67
C PRO A 89 -6.83 12.10 -13.73
N GLY A 90 -7.76 11.73 -14.62
CA GLY A 90 -7.49 10.81 -15.73
C GLY A 90 -7.35 9.33 -15.33
N GLY A 91 -7.63 8.97 -14.07
CA GLY A 91 -7.45 7.61 -13.56
C GLY A 91 -8.25 6.51 -14.28
N GLY A 92 -9.32 6.87 -14.99
CA GLY A 92 -10.16 5.95 -15.78
C GLY A 92 -9.59 5.56 -17.15
N MET A 93 -8.44 6.11 -17.57
CA MET A 93 -7.73 5.65 -18.78
C MET A 93 -8.53 5.67 -20.09
N GLU A 94 -9.49 6.58 -20.21
CA GLU A 94 -10.42 6.60 -21.35
C GLU A 94 -9.80 7.18 -22.63
N ARG A 95 -8.92 8.18 -22.48
CA ARG A 95 -8.40 8.98 -23.60
C ARG A 95 -6.99 9.44 -23.36
N ILE A 96 -6.13 9.27 -24.36
CA ILE A 96 -4.73 9.65 -24.26
C ILE A 96 -4.54 11.18 -24.14
N GLU A 97 -5.42 11.98 -24.73
CA GLU A 97 -5.36 13.44 -24.65
C GLU A 97 -5.70 13.95 -23.24
N GLU A 98 -6.65 13.31 -22.59
CA GLU A 98 -7.02 13.63 -21.20
C GLU A 98 -5.87 13.31 -20.26
N LEU A 99 -5.28 12.12 -20.38
CA LEU A 99 -4.09 11.73 -19.61
C LEU A 99 -2.94 12.75 -19.81
N ALA A 100 -2.67 13.13 -21.07
CA ALA A 100 -1.61 14.09 -21.40
C ALA A 100 -1.84 15.47 -20.75
N SER A 101 -3.07 15.98 -20.86
CA SER A 101 -3.47 17.31 -20.36
C SER A 101 -3.53 17.37 -18.83
N THR A 102 -3.84 16.24 -18.19
CA THR A 102 -3.88 16.11 -16.73
C THR A 102 -2.51 15.79 -16.11
N GLY A 103 -1.47 15.72 -16.93
CA GLY A 103 -0.08 15.68 -16.47
C GLY A 103 0.53 14.29 -16.36
N TRP A 104 -0.14 13.24 -16.87
CA TRP A 104 0.49 11.94 -17.03
C TRP A 104 1.70 12.03 -17.98
N ARG A 105 2.67 11.15 -17.76
CA ARG A 105 3.91 11.09 -18.53
C ARG A 105 4.21 9.66 -18.91
N HIS A 106 4.76 9.49 -20.11
CA HIS A 106 5.25 8.23 -20.64
C HIS A 106 6.74 8.43 -20.91
N PHE A 107 7.49 7.38 -20.64
CA PHE A 107 8.90 7.32 -20.92
C PHE A 107 9.18 6.01 -21.65
N SER A 108 9.91 6.13 -22.76
CA SER A 108 10.46 5.01 -23.51
C SER A 108 11.97 5.07 -23.36
N HIS A 109 12.56 4.01 -22.83
CA HIS A 109 13.98 3.81 -22.76
C HIS A 109 14.43 3.02 -23.99
N GLY A 110 15.22 3.67 -24.84
CA GLY A 110 15.73 3.08 -26.07
C GLY A 110 16.54 1.82 -25.78
N THR A 111 15.92 0.66 -25.96
CA THR A 111 16.52 -0.64 -25.75
C THR A 111 16.75 -1.28 -27.11
N THR A 112 17.99 -1.67 -27.40
CA THR A 112 18.34 -2.22 -28.73
C THR A 112 17.50 -3.46 -29.04
N GLY A 113 16.86 -3.47 -30.21
CA GLY A 113 16.03 -4.59 -30.67
C GLY A 113 14.65 -4.67 -30.00
N VAL A 114 14.21 -3.63 -29.27
CA VAL A 114 12.90 -3.58 -28.62
C VAL A 114 12.11 -2.36 -29.10
N GLU A 115 10.83 -2.57 -29.43
CA GLU A 115 9.86 -1.51 -29.69
C GLU A 115 8.86 -1.42 -28.55
N THR A 116 8.55 -0.21 -28.12
CA THR A 116 7.63 0.05 -27.00
C THR A 116 6.41 0.83 -27.46
N THR A 117 5.24 0.48 -26.94
CA THR A 117 3.99 1.20 -27.22
C THR A 117 3.24 1.52 -25.94
N VAL A 118 2.60 2.69 -25.93
CA VAL A 118 1.61 3.11 -24.94
C VAL A 118 0.40 3.65 -25.68
N GLU A 119 -0.76 3.05 -25.46
CA GLU A 119 -1.99 3.37 -26.16
C GLU A 119 -3.22 3.14 -25.29
N ILE A 120 -4.35 3.72 -25.68
CA ILE A 120 -5.64 3.34 -25.12
C ILE A 120 -6.16 2.12 -25.87
N SER A 121 -6.35 1.03 -25.15
CA SER A 121 -7.05 -0.15 -25.62
C SER A 121 -8.52 -0.05 -25.25
N TYR A 122 -9.40 -0.19 -26.24
CA TYR A 122 -10.85 -0.34 -26.01
C TYR A 122 -11.26 -1.81 -25.86
N THR A 123 -10.29 -2.71 -25.76
CA THR A 123 -10.52 -4.15 -25.72
C THR A 123 -10.58 -4.64 -24.29
N ARG A 124 -11.81 -4.93 -23.83
CA ARG A 124 -12.09 -5.43 -22.48
C ARG A 124 -11.50 -4.52 -21.39
N PRO A 125 -11.88 -3.23 -21.32
CA PRO A 125 -11.51 -2.37 -20.20
C PRO A 125 -12.04 -2.96 -18.88
N ALA A 126 -11.41 -2.60 -17.76
CA ALA A 126 -11.89 -3.04 -16.45
C ALA A 126 -13.17 -2.28 -16.08
N GLU A 127 -13.17 -0.97 -16.34
CA GLU A 127 -14.26 -0.04 -16.11
C GLU A 127 -14.32 0.95 -17.29
N GLY A 128 -15.47 1.57 -17.54
CA GLY A 128 -15.57 2.56 -18.61
C GLY A 128 -15.39 1.99 -20.03
N ALA A 129 -14.79 2.78 -20.93
CA ALA A 129 -14.68 2.44 -22.35
C ALA A 129 -13.25 2.08 -22.79
N GLY A 130 -12.24 2.65 -22.14
CA GLY A 130 -10.82 2.44 -22.45
C GLY A 130 -10.01 1.95 -21.26
N CYS A 131 -8.87 1.33 -21.55
CA CYS A 131 -7.81 1.10 -20.57
C CYS A 131 -6.45 1.43 -21.18
N LEU A 132 -5.46 1.73 -20.33
CA LEU A 132 -4.11 2.02 -20.78
C LEU A 132 -3.37 0.71 -21.02
N ARG A 133 -2.92 0.49 -22.25
CA ARG A 133 -2.05 -0.63 -22.60
C ARG A 133 -0.61 -0.15 -22.73
N VAL A 134 0.29 -0.83 -22.03
CA VAL A 134 1.74 -0.61 -22.09
C VAL A 134 2.39 -1.90 -22.59
N ALA A 135 3.15 -1.83 -23.68
CA ALA A 135 3.77 -3.01 -24.28
C ALA A 135 5.22 -2.75 -24.72
N ALA A 136 6.00 -3.82 -24.73
CA ALA A 136 7.35 -3.87 -25.28
C ALA A 136 7.52 -5.19 -26.03
N ASN A 137 7.87 -5.13 -27.31
CA ASN A 137 8.02 -6.30 -28.17
C ASN A 137 9.41 -6.30 -28.81
N PRO A 138 10.01 -7.48 -29.06
CA PRO A 138 11.21 -7.55 -29.86
C PRO A 138 10.90 -7.09 -31.30
N VAL A 139 11.80 -6.31 -31.88
CA VAL A 139 11.71 -5.89 -33.29
C VAL A 139 11.82 -7.10 -34.22
N ASP A 140 12.70 -8.05 -33.87
CA ASP A 140 12.80 -9.36 -34.51
C ASP A 140 12.60 -10.45 -33.46
N PRO A 141 11.51 -11.24 -33.53
CA PRO A 141 11.27 -12.35 -32.61
C PRO A 141 12.39 -13.40 -32.56
N ALA A 142 13.13 -13.60 -33.66
CA ALA A 142 14.25 -14.55 -33.70
C ALA A 142 15.50 -14.03 -32.98
N ALA A 143 15.60 -12.72 -32.78
CA ALA A 143 16.70 -12.03 -32.12
C ALA A 143 16.25 -11.32 -30.83
N ALA A 144 15.20 -11.83 -30.17
CA ALA A 144 14.69 -11.25 -28.94
C ALA A 144 15.75 -11.27 -27.82
N PRO A 145 15.96 -10.15 -27.09
CA PRO A 145 16.87 -10.12 -25.96
C PRO A 145 16.51 -11.15 -24.89
N ALA A 146 17.51 -11.84 -24.35
CA ALA A 146 17.30 -12.83 -23.29
C ALA A 146 16.93 -12.19 -21.93
N ALA A 147 17.41 -10.96 -21.69
CA ALA A 147 17.14 -10.20 -20.48
C ALA A 147 17.06 -8.71 -20.80
N ILE A 148 16.21 -8.02 -20.05
CA ILE A 148 16.01 -6.58 -20.09
C ILE A 148 16.44 -6.04 -18.72
N GLU A 149 17.51 -5.25 -18.70
CA GLU A 149 18.10 -4.76 -17.45
C GLU A 149 17.38 -3.53 -16.89
N THR A 150 16.90 -2.65 -17.78
CA THR A 150 16.19 -1.42 -17.44
C THR A 150 14.81 -1.46 -18.08
N PRO A 151 13.72 -1.09 -17.37
CA PRO A 151 12.38 -1.08 -17.94
C PRO A 151 12.33 -0.31 -19.28
N PRO A 152 11.96 -0.93 -20.40
CA PRO A 152 11.94 -0.28 -21.70
C PRO A 152 10.84 0.78 -21.77
N VAL A 153 9.77 0.65 -20.98
CA VAL A 153 8.67 1.59 -20.96
C VAL A 153 8.03 1.71 -19.59
N TRP A 154 7.69 2.94 -19.20
CA TRP A 154 6.90 3.21 -18.01
C TRP A 154 6.02 4.45 -18.16
N VAL A 155 4.98 4.50 -17.34
CA VAL A 155 4.04 5.62 -17.25
C VAL A 155 3.95 6.09 -15.81
N THR A 156 3.88 7.41 -15.61
CA THR A 156 3.73 8.03 -14.29
C THR A 156 2.49 8.90 -14.23
N THR A 157 1.85 8.92 -13.06
CA THR A 157 0.80 9.90 -12.74
C THR A 157 1.37 11.33 -12.73
N PRO A 158 0.53 12.37 -12.80
CA PRO A 158 0.94 13.70 -12.34
C PRO A 158 1.39 13.66 -10.87
N PRO A 159 2.23 14.62 -10.43
CA PRO A 159 2.57 14.78 -9.02
C PRO A 159 1.33 15.21 -8.23
N LEU A 160 1.02 14.46 -7.17
CA LEU A 160 -0.15 14.69 -6.31
C LEU A 160 0.29 15.26 -4.96
N ALA A 161 -0.35 16.35 -4.55
CA ALA A 161 -0.19 16.87 -3.20
C ALA A 161 -0.99 16.02 -2.22
N VAL A 162 -0.31 15.43 -1.25
CA VAL A 162 -0.92 14.60 -0.20
C VAL A 162 -0.72 15.26 1.16
N PRO A 163 -1.76 15.39 2.00
CA PRO A 163 -1.58 15.97 3.32
C PRO A 163 -0.71 15.09 4.23
N THR A 164 0.28 15.70 4.87
CA THR A 164 1.16 15.01 5.84
C THR A 164 0.37 14.31 6.95
N GLY A 165 0.81 13.09 7.29
CA GLY A 165 0.23 12.26 8.36
C GLY A 165 -1.05 11.55 7.98
N LYS A 166 -1.59 11.79 6.78
CA LYS A 166 -2.76 11.07 6.26
C LYS A 166 -2.36 9.76 5.61
N LEU A 167 -3.28 8.79 5.67
CA LEU A 167 -3.17 7.54 4.96
C LEU A 167 -3.74 7.75 3.56
N VAL A 168 -2.95 7.43 2.55
CA VAL A 168 -3.37 7.39 1.16
C VAL A 168 -3.57 5.95 0.74
N GLU A 169 -4.68 5.70 0.07
CA GLU A 169 -4.92 4.47 -0.67
C GLU A 169 -4.73 4.76 -2.16
N ILE A 170 -3.85 3.99 -2.78
CA ILE A 170 -3.61 3.95 -4.22
C ILE A 170 -4.18 2.63 -4.71
N THR A 171 -5.09 2.67 -5.66
CA THR A 171 -5.69 1.47 -6.25
C THR A 171 -5.57 1.49 -7.76
N ALA A 172 -5.54 0.30 -8.36
CA ALA A 172 -5.60 0.13 -9.81
C ALA A 172 -6.22 -1.23 -10.16
N ARG A 173 -6.77 -1.33 -11.36
CA ARG A 173 -7.08 -2.61 -12.02
C ARG A 173 -5.94 -2.91 -12.99
N ILE A 174 -5.36 -4.10 -12.86
CA ILE A 174 -4.23 -4.54 -13.66
C ILE A 174 -4.57 -5.86 -14.34
N ARG A 175 -4.29 -5.96 -15.64
CA ARG A 175 -4.35 -7.22 -16.38
C ARG A 175 -3.05 -7.49 -17.11
N VAL A 176 -2.51 -8.69 -16.93
CA VAL A 176 -1.33 -9.18 -17.65
C VAL A 176 -1.71 -10.52 -18.27
N ALA A 177 -2.16 -10.50 -19.52
CA ALA A 177 -2.78 -11.67 -20.16
C ALA A 177 -1.80 -12.83 -20.40
N ALA A 178 -0.50 -12.54 -20.53
CA ALA A 178 0.55 -13.51 -20.80
C ALA A 178 1.83 -13.16 -20.03
N PRO A 179 2.72 -14.14 -19.77
CA PRO A 179 4.01 -13.87 -19.14
C PRO A 179 4.80 -12.76 -19.82
N ILE A 180 5.28 -11.82 -19.01
CA ILE A 180 6.27 -10.82 -19.44
C ILE A 180 7.63 -11.53 -19.38
N THR A 181 8.25 -11.72 -20.53
CA THR A 181 9.52 -12.46 -20.67
C THR A 181 10.71 -11.51 -20.59
N ALA A 182 11.92 -12.08 -20.55
CA ALA A 182 13.18 -11.33 -20.41
C ALA A 182 13.20 -10.39 -19.17
N SER A 183 12.44 -10.73 -18.13
CA SER A 183 12.29 -9.94 -16.90
C SER A 183 12.19 -10.83 -15.67
N VAL A 184 12.66 -10.31 -14.54
CA VAL A 184 12.49 -10.91 -13.21
C VAL A 184 11.23 -10.40 -12.51
N ASP A 185 10.81 -9.16 -12.83
CA ASP A 185 9.78 -8.44 -12.07
C ASP A 185 8.41 -8.38 -12.76
N GLY A 186 8.34 -8.56 -14.08
CA GLY A 186 7.13 -8.38 -14.87
C GLY A 186 6.67 -6.92 -14.94
N LEU A 187 5.42 -6.64 -14.58
CA LEU A 187 4.96 -5.27 -14.40
C LEU A 187 5.23 -4.84 -12.95
N LEU A 188 6.01 -3.77 -12.78
CA LEU A 188 6.26 -3.12 -11.51
C LEU A 188 5.30 -1.96 -11.31
N VAL A 189 4.62 -1.93 -10.16
CA VAL A 189 3.78 -0.80 -9.74
C VAL A 189 4.26 -0.29 -8.38
N PHE A 190 4.71 0.95 -8.33
CA PHE A 190 5.23 1.56 -7.11
C PHE A 190 4.94 3.06 -7.06
N ASP A 191 5.19 3.64 -5.90
CA ASP A 191 4.94 5.06 -5.64
C ASP A 191 6.19 5.75 -5.06
N SER A 192 6.23 7.07 -5.10
CA SER A 192 7.38 7.86 -4.61
C SER A 192 7.57 7.80 -3.09
N LEU A 193 6.57 7.39 -2.29
CA LEU A 193 6.69 7.27 -0.83
C LEU A 193 7.28 5.92 -0.42
N GLY A 194 6.83 4.83 -1.06
CA GLY A 194 7.33 3.47 -0.80
C GLY A 194 8.57 3.09 -1.61
N GLY A 195 8.75 3.72 -2.77
CA GLY A 195 9.81 3.41 -3.73
C GLY A 195 9.73 2.00 -4.32
N PRO A 196 10.69 1.63 -5.19
CA PRO A 196 10.72 0.33 -5.86
C PRO A 196 10.86 -0.88 -4.91
N ALA A 197 11.39 -0.67 -3.71
CA ALA A 197 11.51 -1.73 -2.69
C ALA A 197 10.15 -2.24 -2.21
N LEU A 198 9.13 -1.38 -2.22
CA LEU A 198 7.74 -1.72 -1.91
C LEU A 198 6.86 -1.78 -3.16
N ALA A 199 7.46 -2.06 -4.32
CA ALA A 199 6.74 -2.27 -5.56
C ALA A 199 5.94 -3.57 -5.54
N GLU A 200 4.71 -3.49 -6.04
CA GLU A 200 3.97 -4.67 -6.45
C GLU A 200 4.59 -5.22 -7.75
N ARG A 201 4.85 -6.52 -7.77
CA ARG A 201 5.29 -7.26 -8.96
C ARG A 201 4.12 -8.05 -9.50
N VAL A 202 3.66 -7.69 -10.68
CA VAL A 202 2.49 -8.31 -11.31
C VAL A 202 2.96 -9.17 -12.48
N GLY A 203 2.90 -10.49 -12.27
CA GLY A 203 3.02 -11.50 -13.33
C GLY A 203 1.68 -11.72 -14.04
N PRO A 204 1.52 -12.83 -14.78
CA PRO A 204 0.28 -13.18 -15.46
C PRO A 204 -0.93 -13.13 -14.53
N THR A 205 -2.00 -12.50 -14.99
CA THR A 205 -3.30 -12.49 -14.33
C THR A 205 -4.31 -13.16 -15.25
N GLY A 206 -5.19 -14.01 -14.70
CA GLY A 206 -6.25 -14.65 -15.50
C GLY A 206 -7.27 -13.64 -16.01
N ASP A 207 -7.53 -12.58 -15.23
CA ASP A 207 -8.38 -11.45 -15.58
C ASP A 207 -7.89 -10.19 -14.84
N TRP A 208 -8.66 -9.09 -14.88
CA TRP A 208 -8.43 -7.88 -14.13
C TRP A 208 -8.31 -8.13 -12.62
N ARG A 209 -7.12 -7.87 -12.09
CA ARG A 209 -6.82 -7.95 -10.67
C ARG A 209 -6.82 -6.56 -10.06
N ARG A 210 -7.48 -6.40 -8.91
CA ARG A 210 -7.33 -5.18 -8.11
C ARG A 210 -5.97 -5.18 -7.42
N LEU A 211 -5.30 -4.05 -7.47
CA LEU A 211 -4.07 -3.73 -6.74
C LEU A 211 -4.38 -2.63 -5.72
N VAL A 212 -3.76 -2.70 -4.55
CA VAL A 212 -3.87 -1.68 -3.50
C VAL A 212 -2.49 -1.43 -2.88
N LEU A 213 -2.08 -0.17 -2.78
CA LEU A 213 -0.94 0.29 -2.00
C LEU A 213 -1.41 1.34 -1.00
N GLN A 214 -0.89 1.28 0.22
CA GLN A 214 -1.25 2.14 1.32
C GLN A 214 -0.01 2.80 1.90
N ARG A 215 -0.03 4.13 1.97
CA ARG A 215 1.12 4.94 2.37
C ARG A 215 0.71 6.05 3.31
N VAL A 216 1.55 6.33 4.30
CA VAL A 216 1.39 7.50 5.15
C VAL A 216 2.32 8.58 4.63
N ALA A 217 1.78 9.74 4.25
CA ALA A 217 2.62 10.86 3.84
C ALA A 217 3.41 11.42 5.02
N THR A 218 4.72 11.59 4.86
CA THR A 218 5.59 12.20 5.87
C THR A 218 5.72 13.71 5.65
N ALA A 219 6.28 14.44 6.61
CA ALA A 219 6.37 15.91 6.52
C ALA A 219 7.31 16.39 5.40
N ASP A 220 8.36 15.63 5.14
CA ASP A 220 9.38 15.91 4.12
C ASP A 220 9.16 15.08 2.84
N ALA A 221 7.95 14.58 2.63
CA ALA A 221 7.62 13.79 1.46
C ALA A 221 7.61 14.67 0.20
N GLU A 222 8.31 14.22 -0.83
CA GLU A 222 8.11 14.72 -2.19
C GLU A 222 6.66 14.45 -2.65
N PRO A 223 6.15 15.15 -3.68
CA PRO A 223 4.84 14.87 -4.24
C PRO A 223 4.64 13.38 -4.54
N LEU A 224 3.43 12.87 -4.29
CA LEU A 224 3.11 11.48 -4.58
C LEU A 224 3.04 11.28 -6.09
N VAL A 225 3.85 10.37 -6.62
CA VAL A 225 3.83 9.93 -8.01
C VAL A 225 3.73 8.42 -8.02
N VAL A 226 2.79 7.86 -8.79
CA VAL A 226 2.66 6.42 -9.02
C VAL A 226 3.26 6.08 -10.37
N THR A 227 4.08 5.03 -10.41
CA THR A 227 4.78 4.54 -11.60
C THR A 227 4.33 3.14 -11.94
N PHE A 228 4.02 2.93 -13.22
CA PHE A 228 3.74 1.63 -13.82
C PHE A 228 4.84 1.33 -14.85
N ALA A 229 5.73 0.41 -14.53
CA ALA A 229 6.90 0.10 -15.34
C ALA A 229 6.86 -1.34 -15.86
N LEU A 230 6.90 -1.50 -17.17
CA LEU A 230 7.03 -2.81 -17.81
C LEU A 230 8.51 -3.14 -17.90
N SER A 231 8.97 -4.14 -17.16
CA SER A 231 10.41 -4.44 -17.03
C SER A 231 10.94 -5.50 -18.01
N GLY A 232 10.12 -5.91 -18.98
CA GLY A 232 10.46 -6.98 -19.94
C GLY A 232 9.65 -6.91 -21.23
N LEU A 233 9.66 -8.00 -21.98
CA LEU A 233 8.93 -8.14 -23.25
C LEU A 233 7.54 -8.72 -22.99
N GLY A 234 6.51 -8.06 -23.51
CA GLY A 234 5.11 -8.43 -23.31
C GLY A 234 4.22 -7.19 -23.24
N ALA A 235 3.06 -7.34 -22.59
CA ALA A 235 2.14 -6.24 -22.39
C ALA A 235 1.38 -6.34 -21.07
N ALA A 236 1.04 -5.18 -20.53
CA ALA A 236 0.15 -5.03 -19.39
C ALA A 236 -0.92 -3.98 -19.70
N GLU A 237 -2.08 -4.16 -19.09
CA GLU A 237 -3.19 -3.23 -19.17
C GLU A 237 -3.51 -2.70 -17.77
N ILE A 238 -3.75 -1.40 -17.69
CA ILE A 238 -3.91 -0.62 -16.48
C ILE A 238 -5.19 0.19 -16.62
N ASP A 239 -6.02 0.17 -15.60
CA ASP A 239 -7.31 0.85 -15.60
C ASP A 239 -7.74 1.22 -14.17
N ALA A 240 -8.75 2.08 -14.04
CA ALA A 240 -9.37 2.50 -12.79
C ALA A 240 -8.35 2.83 -11.70
N VAL A 241 -7.34 3.63 -12.05
CA VAL A 241 -6.32 4.09 -11.11
C VAL A 241 -6.94 5.19 -10.25
N SER A 242 -6.86 5.03 -8.93
CA SER A 242 -7.45 5.96 -7.97
C SER A 242 -6.47 6.22 -6.84
N VAL A 243 -6.41 7.47 -6.40
CA VAL A 243 -5.59 7.92 -5.27
C VAL A 243 -6.47 8.74 -4.35
N ARG A 244 -6.73 8.22 -3.15
CA ARG A 244 -7.62 8.85 -2.17
C ARG A 244 -7.00 8.87 -0.80
N VAL A 245 -7.27 9.94 -0.05
CA VAL A 245 -6.98 9.96 1.39
C VAL A 245 -8.06 9.15 2.10
N LEU A 246 -7.66 8.22 2.97
CA LEU A 246 -8.58 7.51 3.86
C LEU A 246 -8.80 8.36 5.12
N GLU A 247 -10.05 8.73 5.35
CA GLU A 247 -10.47 9.49 6.52
C GLU A 247 -11.03 8.56 7.57
N ARG A 248 -10.56 8.68 8.81
CA ARG A 248 -11.16 7.94 9.93
C ARG A 248 -12.38 8.71 10.42
N PRO A 249 -13.54 8.04 10.65
CA PRO A 249 -14.62 8.65 11.42
C PRO A 249 -14.01 9.12 12.73
N GLY A 250 -14.19 10.41 13.04
CA GLY A 250 -13.35 11.14 13.97
C GLY A 250 -13.05 10.33 15.24
N ALA A 251 -11.78 10.30 15.64
CA ALA A 251 -11.50 10.22 17.06
C ALA A 251 -12.36 11.31 17.68
N MET A 252 -13.35 10.95 18.51
CA MET A 252 -14.10 11.93 19.28
C MET A 252 -13.05 12.87 19.87
N THR A 253 -13.11 14.13 19.48
CA THR A 253 -12.32 15.17 20.12
C THR A 253 -12.75 15.10 21.59
N LEU A 254 -11.94 14.48 22.44
CA LEU A 254 -12.04 14.69 23.87
C LEU A 254 -11.72 16.18 24.03
N VAL A 255 -12.78 16.99 24.04
CA VAL A 255 -12.69 18.37 24.52
C VAL A 255 -12.05 18.24 25.89
N ALA A 256 -10.82 18.75 26.01
CA ALA A 256 -10.17 18.85 27.31
C ALA A 256 -11.15 19.58 28.22
N ALA A 257 -11.68 18.86 29.22
CA ALA A 257 -12.46 19.49 30.27
C ALA A 257 -11.60 20.61 30.88
N PRO A 258 -12.17 21.79 31.18
CA PRO A 258 -11.42 22.86 31.80
C PRO A 258 -10.77 22.33 33.07
N THR A 259 -9.45 22.46 33.15
CA THR A 259 -8.64 22.18 34.33
C THR A 259 -9.10 23.07 35.49
N GLY A 260 -10.07 22.57 36.26
CA GLY A 260 -10.25 22.96 37.65
C GLY A 260 -9.12 22.38 38.52
N PRO A 261 -8.83 22.98 39.68
CA PRO A 261 -7.73 22.54 40.54
C PRO A 261 -7.96 21.09 40.99
N ARG A 262 -6.94 20.28 40.77
CA ARG A 262 -6.93 18.82 40.96
C ARG A 262 -6.71 18.53 42.46
N GLU A 263 -7.78 18.24 43.19
CA GLU A 263 -7.64 17.49 44.45
C GLU A 263 -7.10 16.09 44.12
N SER A 264 -6.08 15.67 44.86
CA SER A 264 -5.39 14.39 44.65
C SER A 264 -6.22 13.25 45.24
N PRO A 265 -6.59 12.20 44.47
CA PRO A 265 -7.10 10.97 45.06
C PRO A 265 -5.94 10.07 45.52
N PRO A 266 -6.19 9.20 46.52
CA PRO A 266 -5.15 8.37 47.12
C PRO A 266 -4.67 7.26 46.18
N SER A 267 -3.40 6.88 46.36
CA SER A 267 -2.73 5.81 45.63
C SER A 267 -3.48 4.49 45.72
N ALA A 268 -3.87 3.93 44.58
CA ALA A 268 -4.33 2.56 44.44
C ALA A 268 -3.31 1.76 43.62
N THR A 269 -2.53 0.95 44.31
CA THR A 269 -1.84 -0.23 43.77
C THR A 269 -2.89 -1.23 43.25
N GLY A 270 -2.92 -1.52 41.94
CA GLY A 270 -3.81 -2.53 41.34
C GLY A 270 -3.51 -2.77 39.86
N SER A 271 -3.49 -4.05 39.47
CA SER A 271 -3.01 -4.63 38.20
C SER A 271 -3.63 -4.13 36.89
N PHE A 272 -2.93 -4.47 35.80
CA PHE A 272 -3.36 -4.39 34.39
C PHE A 272 -4.67 -5.18 34.14
N PRO A 273 -5.63 -4.64 33.34
CA PRO A 273 -6.93 -5.28 33.13
C PRO A 273 -6.83 -6.58 32.31
N GLY A 274 -7.75 -7.51 32.61
CA GLY A 274 -7.81 -8.82 31.97
C GLY A 274 -8.71 -8.83 30.73
N PRO A 275 -8.65 -9.90 29.89
CA PRO A 275 -9.37 -9.97 28.63
C PRO A 275 -10.91 -9.88 28.73
N ALA A 276 -11.49 -10.18 29.90
CA ALA A 276 -12.94 -10.13 30.12
C ALA A 276 -13.48 -8.68 30.25
N ASP A 277 -12.64 -7.73 30.67
CA ASP A 277 -13.02 -6.32 30.86
C ASP A 277 -13.20 -5.58 29.52
N LEU A 278 -12.70 -6.17 28.42
CA LEU A 278 -12.83 -5.63 27.06
C LEU A 278 -14.14 -6.04 26.36
N ILE A 279 -14.92 -6.95 26.94
CA ILE A 279 -16.07 -7.59 26.26
C ILE A 279 -17.43 -7.06 26.75
N ALA A 280 -17.50 -6.39 27.90
CA ALA A 280 -18.75 -5.83 28.42
C ALA A 280 -18.80 -4.30 28.28
N GLN A 281 -19.58 -3.78 27.33
CA GLN A 281 -19.97 -2.35 27.32
C GLN A 281 -21.40 -2.18 27.86
N PRO A 282 -21.66 -1.29 28.84
CA PRO A 282 -22.99 -0.79 29.13
C PRO A 282 -23.45 0.23 28.08
N GLN A 283 -24.73 0.20 27.72
CA GLN A 283 -25.38 1.16 26.82
C GLN A 283 -25.32 2.61 27.36
N PRO A 284 -25.03 3.62 26.51
CA PRO A 284 -25.05 5.02 26.93
C PRO A 284 -26.48 5.63 26.98
N PRO A 285 -26.76 6.57 27.90
CA PRO A 285 -28.05 7.27 27.98
C PRO A 285 -28.18 8.38 26.92
N ALA A 286 -29.43 8.74 26.60
CA ALA A 286 -29.80 9.70 25.55
C ALA A 286 -29.40 11.16 25.86
N PRO A 287 -29.13 12.01 24.84
CA PRO A 287 -28.70 13.40 25.04
C PRO A 287 -29.86 14.40 25.14
N PRO A 288 -29.70 15.54 25.86
CA PRO A 288 -30.65 16.67 25.86
C PRO A 288 -30.37 17.68 24.71
N PRO A 289 -31.30 18.61 24.41
CA PRO A 289 -31.25 19.44 23.20
C PRO A 289 -30.29 20.66 23.29
N THR A 290 -29.90 21.11 22.09
CA THR A 290 -28.82 22.04 21.73
C THR A 290 -29.09 23.53 21.97
N ARG A 291 -28.01 24.31 22.18
CA ARG A 291 -27.93 25.76 21.92
C ARG A 291 -26.66 26.08 21.09
N PRO A 292 -26.64 27.19 20.32
CA PRO A 292 -25.69 27.39 19.23
C PRO A 292 -24.36 28.02 19.67
N ALA A 293 -23.34 27.77 18.83
CA ALA A 293 -21.95 28.17 18.98
C ALA A 293 -21.70 29.68 18.77
N PRO A 294 -20.51 30.16 19.18
CA PRO A 294 -19.67 30.83 18.21
C PRO A 294 -18.18 30.47 18.30
N GLY A 295 -17.47 30.63 17.16
CA GLY A 295 -16.06 31.01 17.12
C GLY A 295 -15.07 29.95 16.62
N VAL A 296 -14.59 30.14 15.39
CA VAL A 296 -13.53 29.37 14.73
C VAL A 296 -12.17 29.61 15.40
N ALA A 297 -11.45 28.54 15.73
CA ALA A 297 -10.01 28.55 15.97
C ALA A 297 -9.36 27.20 15.57
N ASN A 298 -8.16 27.30 14.99
CA ASN A 298 -7.33 26.23 14.40
C ASN A 298 -7.20 24.96 15.26
N ALA A 299 -7.31 23.77 14.64
CA ALA A 299 -7.19 22.48 15.31
C ALA A 299 -5.81 21.83 15.12
N PRO A 300 -5.14 21.37 16.18
CA PRO A 300 -4.16 20.29 16.13
C PRO A 300 -4.79 18.96 16.59
N GLY A 301 -4.33 17.84 16.01
CA GLY A 301 -4.47 16.51 16.60
C GLY A 301 -5.43 15.54 15.90
N SER A 302 -5.12 15.11 14.68
CA SER A 302 -5.58 13.80 14.22
C SER A 302 -4.72 12.72 14.90
N SER A 303 -5.35 11.73 15.53
CA SER A 303 -4.62 10.57 16.07
C SER A 303 -3.72 9.97 14.97
N PRO A 304 -2.45 9.61 15.26
CA PRO A 304 -1.56 9.05 14.25
C PRO A 304 -2.04 7.66 13.80
N TRP A 305 -1.68 7.26 12.59
CA TRP A 305 -1.86 5.88 12.14
C TRP A 305 -0.88 4.96 12.88
N PRO A 306 -1.26 3.70 13.22
CA PRO A 306 -0.33 2.72 13.76
C PRO A 306 0.91 2.55 12.86
N GLY A 307 2.10 2.41 13.44
CA GLY A 307 3.34 2.11 12.69
C GLY A 307 4.18 3.30 12.21
N ARG A 308 3.86 4.54 12.61
CA ARG A 308 4.54 5.77 12.14
C ARG A 308 6.01 5.95 12.59
N THR A 309 6.55 5.07 13.44
CA THR A 309 7.88 5.24 14.06
C THR A 309 9.02 4.48 13.38
N LEU A 310 8.85 4.03 12.13
CA LEU A 310 9.88 3.29 11.40
C LEU A 310 10.50 4.17 10.30
N GLU A 311 11.57 4.89 10.64
CA GLU A 311 12.46 5.50 9.64
C GLU A 311 13.48 4.46 9.16
N TRP A 312 13.60 4.29 7.83
CA TRP A 312 14.54 3.35 7.22
C TRP A 312 15.67 4.09 6.47
N PRO A 313 16.91 3.53 6.42
CA PRO A 313 18.03 4.18 5.75
C PRO A 313 17.87 4.18 4.23
N ARG A 314 18.15 5.31 3.59
CA ARG A 314 18.22 5.44 2.12
C ARG A 314 19.48 4.74 1.61
N LEU A 315 19.34 3.52 1.08
CA LEU A 315 20.45 2.76 0.52
C LEU A 315 20.15 2.31 -0.92
N VAL A 316 20.35 3.20 -1.90
CA VAL A 316 20.65 2.85 -3.31
C VAL A 316 21.10 4.11 -4.09
N PRO A 317 22.02 3.97 -5.07
CA PRO A 317 22.63 5.10 -5.77
C PRO A 317 21.83 5.47 -7.02
N TRP A 318 20.60 5.96 -6.84
CA TRP A 318 19.88 6.66 -7.93
C TRP A 318 20.26 8.13 -7.82
N THR A 319 21.04 8.64 -8.76
CA THR A 319 21.37 10.07 -8.82
C THR A 319 20.12 10.84 -9.25
N SER A 320 19.36 11.29 -8.24
CA SER A 320 18.03 11.90 -8.26
C SER A 320 16.85 10.94 -8.51
N PRO A 321 15.86 10.86 -7.59
CA PRO A 321 14.68 10.00 -7.74
C PRO A 321 13.72 10.45 -8.85
N ASN A 322 13.87 11.68 -9.38
CA ASN A 322 12.90 12.32 -10.29
C ASN A 322 13.47 12.84 -11.62
N ALA A 323 14.67 12.44 -12.04
CA ALA A 323 15.21 12.88 -13.35
C ALA A 323 15.79 11.70 -14.14
N PRO A 324 15.30 11.43 -15.37
CA PRO A 324 15.92 10.43 -16.22
C PRO A 324 17.32 10.92 -16.66
N PRO A 325 18.30 10.00 -16.82
CA PRO A 325 19.58 10.34 -17.43
C PRO A 325 19.35 10.81 -18.88
N PRO A 326 20.12 11.80 -19.38
CA PRO A 326 20.00 12.28 -20.75
C PRO A 326 20.49 11.19 -21.72
N GLY A 327 19.54 10.46 -22.32
CA GLY A 327 19.79 9.46 -23.36
C GLY A 327 19.23 9.89 -24.71
N PRO A 328 19.91 9.63 -25.83
CA PRO A 328 19.35 9.85 -27.17
C PRO A 328 18.19 8.87 -27.39
N GLY A 329 16.98 9.41 -27.53
CA GLY A 329 15.74 8.65 -27.64
C GLY A 329 15.68 7.77 -28.89
N GLY A 330 15.59 6.46 -28.68
CA GLY A 330 15.22 5.48 -29.69
C GLY A 330 13.82 4.94 -29.39
N GLY A 331 12.79 5.59 -29.94
CA GLY A 331 11.38 5.25 -29.78
C GLY A 331 10.49 6.39 -30.28
N THR A 332 9.81 6.17 -31.41
CA THR A 332 9.65 7.19 -32.44
C THR A 332 8.65 8.29 -32.14
N ILE A 333 7.64 8.13 -31.26
CA ILE A 333 6.74 9.25 -30.94
C ILE A 333 6.05 9.13 -29.55
N ASP A 334 6.27 10.10 -28.66
CA ASP A 334 5.56 10.23 -27.36
C ASP A 334 4.08 10.61 -27.57
N PRO A 335 3.11 9.73 -27.25
CA PRO A 335 1.69 10.00 -27.47
C PRO A 335 1.18 11.15 -26.59
N PHE A 336 1.71 11.34 -25.38
CA PHE A 336 1.35 12.47 -24.52
C PHE A 336 1.95 13.79 -25.00
N LYS A 337 3.08 13.76 -25.73
CA LYS A 337 3.62 14.97 -26.38
C LYS A 337 2.81 15.35 -27.62
N ARG A 338 2.38 14.37 -28.43
CA ARG A 338 1.50 14.63 -29.59
C ARG A 338 0.18 15.26 -29.16
N ALA A 339 -0.48 14.69 -28.14
CA ALA A 339 -1.74 15.22 -27.63
C ALA A 339 -1.64 16.68 -27.14
N ARG A 340 -0.52 17.06 -26.51
CA ARG A 340 -0.27 18.45 -26.06
C ARG A 340 -0.01 19.44 -27.20
N SER A 341 0.26 18.96 -28.41
CA SER A 341 0.67 19.79 -29.56
C SER A 341 -0.49 20.12 -30.50
N ALA A 342 -1.73 19.72 -30.19
CA ALA A 342 -2.90 20.08 -31.00
C ALA A 342 -3.21 21.59 -30.88
N PRO A 343 -3.52 22.31 -31.97
CA PRO A 343 -3.79 23.75 -31.91
C PRO A 343 -5.11 24.02 -31.20
N THR A 344 -5.10 25.02 -30.32
CA THR A 344 -6.31 25.78 -30.00
C THR A 344 -6.73 26.56 -31.24
N ASP A 345 -7.79 26.10 -31.90
CA ASP A 345 -8.63 26.93 -32.78
C ASP A 345 -9.65 27.71 -31.94
#